data_AF-A0A7X8CVA4-F1
#
_entry.id   AF-A0A7X8CVA4-F1
#
_cell.length_a   1.000
_cell.length_b   1.000
_cell.length_c   1.000
_cell.angle_alpha   90.00
_cell.angle_beta   90.00
_cell.angle_gamma   90.00
#
_symmetry.space_group_name_H-M   'P 1'
#
loop_
_entity.id
_entity.type
_entity.pdbx_description
1 polymer ?
#
loop_
_entity_poly.entity_id
_entity_poly.type
_entity_poly.pdbx_seq_one_letter_code
_entity_poly.pdbx_strand_id
1 'polypeptide(L)'
;MKTWKIDAAGLLYPRSWIAVPAVSVLAFLNLLFSWTNNVVLKSPLFLDSIFTAVGASILGPWAGMAVGLLTNLGMEPVYGMTGLYWPFAACNMATGLIVGIMARRGAFSRAWHATLAILLVTLANALLGGFIANLVFSGDTGVAIDHIVAALTETGLSLASANFWVRIPANLVDKMLAVYAAFGVRLFLEGRGRGRAGGT
;
A
#
# COMPACT_ATOMS: atom_id res chain seq x y z
N MET A 1 -31.28 0.95 10.32
CA MET A 1 -30.38 -0.21 10.15
C MET A 1 -28.94 0.21 10.47
N LYS A 2 -28.31 -0.31 11.55
CA LYS A 2 -26.88 -0.04 11.82
C LYS A 2 -26.02 -0.72 10.75
N THR A 3 -25.28 0.09 9.99
CA THR A 3 -24.43 -0.32 8.85
C THR A 3 -23.09 -0.93 9.28
N TRP A 4 -22.78 -0.88 10.57
CA TRP A 4 -21.50 -1.29 11.17
C TRP A 4 -21.71 -2.44 12.16
N LYS A 5 -20.86 -3.47 12.07
CA LYS A 5 -20.71 -4.52 13.07
C LYS A 5 -19.48 -4.21 13.93
N ILE A 6 -19.57 -4.52 15.21
CA ILE A 6 -18.43 -4.51 16.12
C ILE A 6 -17.84 -5.93 16.07
N ASP A 7 -16.56 -6.08 15.71
CA ASP A 7 -15.89 -7.37 15.78
C ASP A 7 -15.48 -7.73 17.22
N ALA A 8 -14.92 -8.92 17.43
CA ALA A 8 -14.50 -9.39 18.75
C ALA A 8 -13.45 -8.48 19.43
N ALA A 9 -12.80 -7.59 18.67
CA ALA A 9 -11.83 -6.62 19.16
C ALA A 9 -12.44 -5.22 19.43
N GLY A 10 -13.76 -5.06 19.29
CA GLY A 10 -14.42 -3.77 19.52
C GLY A 10 -14.36 -2.82 18.31
N LEU A 11 -13.88 -3.26 17.14
CA LEU A 11 -13.74 -2.41 15.96
C LEU A 11 -15.02 -2.38 15.10
N LEU A 12 -15.42 -1.17 14.69
CA LEU A 12 -16.50 -0.95 13.74
C LEU A 12 -16.04 -1.34 12.32
N TYR A 13 -16.60 -2.43 11.80
CA TYR A 13 -16.43 -2.86 10.40
C TYR A 13 -17.76 -2.75 9.64
N PRO A 14 -17.74 -2.26 8.39
CA PRO A 14 -18.95 -2.22 7.59
C PRO A 14 -19.41 -3.65 7.24
N ARG A 15 -20.72 -3.85 7.12
CA ARG A 15 -21.28 -5.15 6.70
C ARG A 15 -20.70 -5.59 5.35
N SER A 16 -20.59 -6.90 5.14
CA SER A 16 -19.94 -7.52 3.96
C SER A 16 -20.44 -7.00 2.60
N TRP A 17 -21.70 -6.57 2.50
CA TRP A 17 -22.27 -6.01 1.27
C TRP A 17 -21.74 -4.60 0.91
N ILE A 18 -21.16 -3.85 1.86
CA ILE A 18 -20.49 -2.57 1.60
C ILE A 18 -19.03 -2.79 1.21
N ALA A 19 -18.42 -3.89 1.66
CA ALA A 19 -16.99 -4.14 1.49
C ALA A 19 -16.59 -4.28 0.01
N VAL A 20 -17.38 -5.01 -0.78
CA VAL A 20 -17.10 -5.22 -2.22
C VAL A 20 -17.10 -3.90 -3.01
N PRO A 21 -18.17 -3.08 -2.99
CA PRO A 21 -18.15 -1.81 -3.72
C PRO A 21 -17.08 -0.85 -3.18
N ALA A 22 -16.81 -0.85 -1.88
CA ALA A 22 -15.73 -0.04 -1.31
C ALA A 22 -14.35 -0.46 -1.82
N VAL A 23 -14.07 -1.77 -1.90
CA VAL A 23 -12.81 -2.30 -2.46
C VAL A 23 -12.64 -1.84 -3.92
N SER A 24 -13.69 -1.95 -4.74
CA SER A 24 -13.63 -1.50 -6.14
C SER A 24 -13.36 0.00 -6.28
N VAL A 25 -14.04 0.83 -5.47
CA VAL A 25 -13.82 2.29 -5.46
C VAL A 25 -12.39 2.63 -5.03
N LEU A 26 -11.90 2.00 -3.96
CA LEU A 26 -10.54 2.25 -3.46
C LEU A 26 -9.47 1.81 -4.47
N ALA A 27 -9.67 0.66 -5.13
CA ALA A 27 -8.76 0.19 -6.18
C ALA A 27 -8.73 1.17 -7.36
N PHE A 28 -9.90 1.69 -7.77
CA PHE A 28 -10.00 2.71 -8.81
C PHE A 28 -9.33 4.04 -8.43
N LEU A 29 -9.49 4.50 -7.19
CA LEU A 29 -8.82 5.71 -6.72
C LEU A 29 -7.29 5.56 -6.67
N ASN A 30 -6.80 4.38 -6.27
CA ASN A 30 -5.38 4.04 -6.37
C ASN A 30 -4.88 4.07 -7.83
N LEU A 31 -5.66 3.49 -8.76
CA LEU A 31 -5.33 3.53 -10.19
C LEU A 31 -5.24 4.97 -10.70
N LEU A 32 -6.18 5.83 -10.31
CA LEU A 32 -6.18 7.24 -10.70
C LEU A 32 -4.95 7.98 -10.16
N PHE A 33 -4.58 7.73 -8.90
CA PHE A 33 -3.37 8.32 -8.29
C PHE A 33 -2.10 7.81 -8.96
N SER A 34 -2.01 6.52 -9.21
CA SER A 34 -0.91 5.91 -9.95
C SER A 34 -0.79 6.50 -11.36
N TRP A 35 -1.91 6.66 -12.08
CA TRP A 35 -1.93 7.28 -13.40
C TRP A 35 -1.46 8.73 -13.35
N THR A 36 -1.96 9.51 -12.37
CA THR A 36 -1.55 10.90 -12.17
C THR A 36 -0.04 10.99 -11.90
N ASN A 37 0.50 10.06 -11.12
CA ASN A 37 1.93 9.98 -10.89
C ASN A 37 2.71 9.65 -12.17
N ASN A 38 2.34 8.60 -12.90
CA ASN A 38 3.10 8.14 -14.06
C ASN A 38 2.98 9.08 -15.28
N VAL A 39 1.87 9.81 -15.41
CA VAL A 39 1.61 10.67 -16.57
C VAL A 39 1.90 12.15 -16.30
N VAL A 40 1.53 12.65 -15.12
CA VAL A 40 1.58 14.09 -14.82
C VAL A 40 2.78 14.45 -13.94
N LEU A 41 2.92 13.81 -12.77
CA LEU A 41 3.96 14.20 -11.79
C LEU A 41 5.34 13.64 -12.12
N LYS A 42 5.39 12.43 -12.70
CA LYS A 42 6.59 11.64 -13.00
C LYS A 42 7.56 11.55 -11.82
N SER A 43 7.01 11.37 -10.61
CA SER A 43 7.83 11.25 -9.42
C SER A 43 8.54 9.89 -9.40
N PRO A 44 9.69 9.75 -8.70
CA PRO A 44 10.38 8.48 -8.54
C PRO A 44 9.67 7.51 -7.57
N LEU A 45 8.48 7.85 -7.09
CA LEU A 45 7.67 7.04 -6.18
C LEU A 45 6.66 6.19 -6.96
N PHE A 46 6.09 5.16 -6.32
CA PHE A 46 5.13 4.27 -6.97
C PHE A 46 3.69 4.82 -6.88
N LEU A 47 3.34 5.40 -5.73
CA LEU A 47 2.04 6.03 -5.42
C LEU A 47 0.81 5.15 -5.73
N ASP A 48 0.94 3.84 -5.54
CA ASP A 48 -0.06 2.82 -5.87
C ASP A 48 -0.77 2.20 -4.65
N SER A 49 -0.41 2.62 -3.44
CA SER A 49 -0.75 1.91 -2.19
C SER A 49 -1.46 2.76 -1.14
N ILE A 50 -1.78 4.02 -1.45
CA ILE A 50 -2.48 4.95 -0.54
C ILE A 50 -3.85 4.39 -0.16
N PHE A 51 -4.70 4.12 -1.14
CA PHE A 51 -6.04 3.58 -0.91
C PHE A 51 -6.02 2.10 -0.54
N THR A 52 -4.91 1.40 -0.78
CA THR A 52 -4.67 0.06 -0.22
C THR A 52 -4.54 0.12 1.29
N ALA A 53 -3.68 1.01 1.80
CA ALA A 53 -3.49 1.21 3.24
C ALA A 53 -4.76 1.75 3.91
N VAL A 54 -5.46 2.71 3.27
CA VAL A 54 -6.75 3.24 3.77
C VAL A 54 -7.80 2.13 3.80
N GLY A 55 -7.95 1.35 2.73
CA GLY A 55 -8.86 0.21 2.68
C GLY A 55 -8.54 -0.81 3.77
N ALA A 56 -7.27 -1.13 3.96
CA ALA A 56 -6.81 -2.04 5.00
C ALA A 56 -7.15 -1.55 6.41
N SER A 57 -6.92 -0.26 6.71
CA SER A 57 -7.14 0.29 8.05
C SER A 57 -8.62 0.36 8.44
N ILE A 58 -9.53 0.42 7.46
CA ILE A 58 -10.98 0.53 7.67
C ILE A 58 -11.69 -0.82 7.53
N LEU A 59 -11.35 -1.60 6.49
CA LEU A 59 -12.06 -2.82 6.09
C LEU A 59 -11.31 -4.10 6.53
N GLY A 60 -10.03 -3.98 6.89
CA GLY A 60 -9.18 -5.07 7.36
C GLY A 60 -8.26 -5.65 6.28
N PRO A 61 -7.43 -6.64 6.64
CA PRO A 61 -6.31 -7.10 5.82
C PRO A 61 -6.76 -7.70 4.49
N TRP A 62 -7.80 -8.52 4.48
CA TRP A 62 -8.30 -9.15 3.24
C TRP A 62 -8.79 -8.13 2.22
N ALA A 63 -9.53 -7.12 2.67
CA ALA A 63 -9.98 -6.04 1.81
C ALA A 63 -8.82 -5.18 1.32
N GLY A 64 -7.85 -4.87 2.19
CA GLY A 64 -6.61 -4.19 1.80
C GLY A 64 -5.84 -4.95 0.72
N MET A 65 -5.62 -6.25 0.91
CA MET A 65 -4.97 -7.08 -0.11
C MET A 65 -5.74 -7.11 -1.43
N ALA A 66 -7.07 -7.19 -1.37
CA ALA A 66 -7.91 -7.15 -2.57
C ALA A 66 -7.77 -5.81 -3.31
N VAL A 67 -7.75 -4.68 -2.59
CA VAL A 67 -7.49 -3.36 -3.19
C VAL A 67 -6.14 -3.34 -3.89
N GLY A 68 -5.07 -3.76 -3.20
CA GLY A 68 -3.72 -3.77 -3.78
C GLY A 68 -3.58 -4.67 -4.99
N LEU A 69 -4.17 -5.88 -4.94
CA LEU A 69 -4.21 -6.80 -6.07
C LEU A 69 -4.93 -6.18 -7.28
N LEU A 70 -6.13 -5.64 -7.08
CA LEU A 70 -6.93 -5.03 -8.14
C LEU A 70 -6.25 -3.78 -8.71
N THR A 71 -5.56 -2.99 -7.89
CA THR A 71 -4.76 -1.86 -8.37
C THR A 71 -3.69 -2.34 -9.34
N ASN A 72 -2.82 -3.26 -8.95
CA ASN A 72 -1.71 -3.67 -9.82
C ASN A 72 -2.17 -4.45 -11.06
N LEU A 73 -3.25 -5.24 -10.95
CA LEU A 73 -3.87 -5.87 -12.12
C LEU A 73 -4.53 -4.85 -13.05
N GLY A 74 -5.16 -3.81 -12.51
CA GLY A 74 -5.77 -2.75 -13.30
C GLY A 74 -4.75 -1.83 -13.98
N MET A 75 -3.54 -1.74 -13.44
CA MET A 75 -2.44 -0.99 -14.06
C MET A 75 -2.01 -1.62 -15.39
N GLU A 76 -2.05 -2.95 -15.52
CA GLU A 76 -1.71 -3.64 -16.78
C GLU A 76 -2.46 -3.08 -18.00
N PRO A 77 -3.80 -3.14 -18.09
CA PRO A 77 -4.51 -2.59 -19.25
C PRO A 77 -4.37 -1.07 -19.38
N VAL A 78 -4.16 -0.33 -18.30
CA VAL A 78 -3.98 1.15 -18.35
C VAL A 78 -2.66 1.53 -19.02
N TYR A 79 -1.61 0.73 -18.82
CA TYR A 79 -0.26 1.01 -19.32
C TYR A 79 0.15 0.09 -20.48
N GLY A 80 -0.78 -0.61 -21.11
CA GLY A 80 -0.54 -1.36 -22.35
C GLY A 80 -0.18 -2.83 -22.21
N MET A 81 -0.54 -3.49 -21.10
CA MET A 81 -0.30 -4.90 -20.79
C MET A 81 1.17 -5.30 -20.93
N THR A 82 2.05 -4.53 -20.30
CA THR A 82 3.51 -4.75 -20.35
C THR A 82 3.97 -5.97 -19.57
N GLY A 83 3.12 -6.52 -18.69
CA GLY A 83 3.49 -7.58 -17.75
C GLY A 83 4.34 -7.07 -16.58
N LEU A 84 4.59 -5.77 -16.50
CA LEU A 84 5.44 -5.15 -15.48
C LEU A 84 4.77 -5.08 -14.11
N TYR A 85 3.47 -4.83 -14.05
CA TYR A 85 2.79 -4.35 -12.84
C TYR A 85 2.19 -5.47 -12.00
N TRP A 86 1.68 -6.53 -12.64
CA TRP A 86 1.04 -7.64 -11.93
C TRP A 86 1.97 -8.37 -10.94
N PRO A 87 3.30 -8.55 -11.17
CA PRO A 87 4.17 -9.20 -10.18
C PRO A 87 4.28 -8.34 -8.91
N PHE A 88 4.35 -7.01 -9.05
CA PHE A 88 4.41 -6.07 -7.94
C PHE A 88 3.10 -5.95 -7.16
N ALA A 89 2.01 -6.60 -7.59
CA ALA A 89 0.81 -6.77 -6.77
C ALA A 89 1.14 -7.38 -5.40
N ALA A 90 2.15 -8.24 -5.31
CA ALA A 90 2.62 -8.81 -4.04
C ALA A 90 3.05 -7.73 -3.03
N CYS A 91 3.75 -6.67 -3.48
CA CYS A 91 4.14 -5.53 -2.64
C CYS A 91 2.92 -4.75 -2.14
N ASN A 92 1.94 -4.53 -3.01
CA ASN A 92 0.74 -3.79 -2.65
C ASN A 92 -0.16 -4.62 -1.69
N MET A 93 -0.27 -5.92 -1.92
CA MET A 93 -0.92 -6.86 -1.01
C MET A 93 -0.22 -6.91 0.35
N ALA A 94 1.11 -6.94 0.40
CA ALA A 94 1.85 -6.89 1.67
C ALA A 94 1.53 -5.63 2.47
N THR A 95 1.41 -4.47 1.81
CA THR A 95 0.92 -3.22 2.42
C THR A 95 -0.45 -3.43 3.06
N GLY A 96 -1.40 -3.95 2.30
CA GLY A 96 -2.77 -4.18 2.78
C GLY A 96 -2.85 -5.16 3.94
N LEU A 97 -2.03 -6.22 3.91
CA LEU A 97 -1.97 -7.22 4.96
C LEU A 97 -1.42 -6.63 6.27
N ILE A 98 -0.26 -5.97 6.21
CA ILE A 98 0.43 -5.41 7.39
C ILE A 98 -0.45 -4.34 8.05
N VAL A 99 -0.89 -3.34 7.28
CA VAL A 99 -1.73 -2.25 7.81
C VAL A 99 -3.05 -2.79 8.36
N GLY A 100 -3.66 -3.74 7.66
CA GLY A 100 -4.94 -4.32 8.08
C GLY A 100 -4.83 -5.17 9.35
N ILE A 101 -3.76 -5.95 9.52
CA ILE A 101 -3.50 -6.69 10.76
C ILE A 101 -3.26 -5.72 11.92
N MET A 102 -2.42 -4.71 11.72
CA MET A 102 -2.12 -3.71 12.75
C MET A 102 -3.37 -2.95 13.18
N ALA A 103 -4.20 -2.53 12.23
CA ALA A 103 -5.48 -1.88 12.52
C ALA A 103 -6.43 -2.80 13.30
N ARG A 104 -6.57 -4.07 12.89
CA ARG A 104 -7.42 -5.05 13.60
C ARG A 104 -6.98 -5.33 15.02
N ARG A 105 -5.67 -5.28 15.28
CA ARG A 105 -5.10 -5.51 16.62
C ARG A 105 -5.10 -4.25 17.49
N GLY A 106 -5.70 -3.14 17.05
CA GLY A 106 -5.67 -1.86 17.76
C GLY A 106 -4.30 -1.17 17.73
N ALA A 107 -3.31 -1.78 17.07
CA ALA A 107 -1.94 -1.28 16.89
C ALA A 107 -1.86 -0.29 15.71
N PHE A 108 -2.84 0.60 15.58
CA PHE A 108 -2.90 1.65 14.55
C PHE A 108 -3.64 2.90 15.06
N SER A 109 -3.52 3.16 16.37
CA SER A 109 -4.26 4.20 17.11
C SER A 109 -3.39 5.33 17.65
N ARG A 110 -2.06 5.24 17.48
CA ARG A 110 -1.07 6.19 18.01
C ARG A 110 -0.01 6.45 16.94
N ALA A 111 0.62 7.62 16.96
CA ALA A 111 1.61 7.99 15.94
C ALA A 111 2.75 6.96 15.79
N TRP A 112 3.27 6.42 16.90
CA TRP A 112 4.33 5.41 16.85
C TRP A 112 3.89 4.10 16.16
N HIS A 113 2.60 3.75 16.23
CA HIS A 113 2.06 2.60 15.51
C HIS A 113 2.14 2.83 13.99
N ALA A 114 1.85 4.04 13.52
CA ALA A 114 1.98 4.40 12.11
C ALA A 114 3.45 4.35 11.67
N THR A 115 4.38 4.84 12.50
CA THR A 115 5.82 4.72 12.23
C THR A 115 6.26 3.25 12.14
N LEU A 116 5.81 2.39 13.05
CA LEU A 116 6.11 0.96 12.97
C LEU A 116 5.52 0.32 11.71
N ALA A 117 4.29 0.66 11.35
CA ALA A 117 3.66 0.18 10.12
C ALA A 117 4.44 0.62 8.88
N ILE A 118 4.92 1.86 8.83
CA ILE A 118 5.78 2.37 7.74
C ILE A 118 7.03 1.49 7.62
N LEU A 119 7.76 1.27 8.71
CA LEU A 119 8.99 0.48 8.69
C LEU A 119 8.74 -0.96 8.21
N LEU A 120 7.67 -1.60 8.71
CA LEU A 120 7.31 -2.97 8.32
C LEU A 120 6.92 -3.06 6.83
N VAL A 121 6.09 -2.13 6.34
CA VAL A 121 5.66 -2.11 4.94
C VAL A 121 6.84 -1.77 4.02
N THR A 122 7.68 -0.81 4.40
CA THR A 122 8.89 -0.45 3.64
C THR A 122 9.82 -1.64 3.50
N LEU A 123 10.12 -2.36 4.59
CA LEU A 123 10.99 -3.52 4.53
C LEU A 123 10.38 -4.65 3.69
N ALA A 124 9.09 -4.94 3.89
CA ALA A 124 8.38 -5.94 3.10
C ALA A 124 8.41 -5.62 1.61
N ASN A 125 8.13 -4.37 1.22
CA ASN A 125 8.07 -3.97 -0.18
C ASN A 125 9.44 -3.80 -0.82
N ALA A 126 10.47 -3.38 -0.07
CA ALA A 126 11.84 -3.36 -0.57
C ALA A 126 12.36 -4.79 -0.83
N LEU A 127 12.08 -5.72 0.08
CA LEU A 127 12.46 -7.12 -0.07
C LEU A 127 11.71 -7.78 -1.24
N LEU A 128 10.38 -7.71 -1.25
CA LEU A 128 9.56 -8.27 -2.34
C LEU A 128 9.88 -7.60 -3.67
N GLY A 129 9.96 -6.27 -3.70
CA GLY A 129 10.23 -5.50 -4.90
C GLY A 129 11.61 -5.79 -5.47
N GLY A 130 12.64 -5.89 -4.61
CA GLY A 130 13.98 -6.28 -5.03
C GLY A 130 14.01 -7.72 -5.55
N PHE A 131 13.34 -8.65 -4.86
CA PHE A 131 13.26 -10.04 -5.29
C PHE A 131 12.57 -10.19 -6.66
N ILE A 132 11.42 -9.53 -6.83
CA ILE A 132 10.67 -9.49 -8.09
C ILE A 132 11.52 -8.88 -9.21
N ALA A 133 12.15 -7.73 -8.96
CA ALA A 133 13.02 -7.08 -9.94
C ALA A 133 14.14 -8.03 -10.42
N ASN A 134 14.84 -8.66 -9.49
CA ASN A 134 15.95 -9.56 -9.82
C ASN A 134 15.50 -10.84 -10.53
N LEU A 135 14.43 -11.50 -10.08
CA LEU A 135 14.04 -12.81 -10.61
C LEU A 135 13.15 -12.73 -11.85
N VAL A 136 12.22 -11.79 -11.90
CA VAL A 136 11.23 -11.69 -12.98
C VAL A 136 11.76 -10.84 -14.13
N PHE A 137 12.57 -9.82 -13.80
CA PHE A 137 13.02 -8.82 -14.76
C PHE A 137 14.55 -8.76 -14.89
N SER A 138 15.26 -9.79 -14.40
CA SER A 138 16.74 -9.86 -14.47
C SER A 138 17.46 -8.65 -13.85
N GLY A 139 16.79 -7.94 -12.94
CA GLY A 139 17.31 -6.81 -12.18
C GLY A 139 17.08 -5.43 -12.82
N ASP A 140 16.48 -5.35 -14.00
CA ASP A 140 16.12 -4.09 -14.67
C ASP A 140 14.63 -4.11 -15.06
N THR A 141 13.84 -3.26 -14.42
CA THR A 141 12.40 -3.15 -14.63
C THR A 141 12.02 -1.98 -15.55
N GLY A 142 13.01 -1.22 -16.04
CA GLY A 142 12.80 -0.04 -16.88
C GLY A 142 12.17 1.14 -16.13
N VAL A 143 12.16 1.15 -14.80
CA VAL A 143 11.60 2.25 -14.00
C VAL A 143 12.71 3.17 -13.48
N ALA A 144 12.36 4.40 -13.13
CA ALA A 144 13.33 5.44 -12.79
C ALA A 144 14.36 5.05 -11.71
N ILE A 145 13.98 4.19 -10.76
CA ILE A 145 14.89 3.78 -9.68
C ILE A 145 16.01 2.87 -10.19
N ASP A 146 15.82 2.18 -11.32
CA ASP A 146 16.80 1.22 -11.84
C ASP A 146 18.05 1.93 -12.37
N HIS A 147 17.96 3.21 -12.73
CA HIS A 147 19.14 4.04 -13.00
C HIS A 147 20.06 4.16 -11.79
N ILE A 148 19.50 4.24 -10.58
CA ILE A 148 20.27 4.29 -9.33
C ILE A 148 20.84 2.90 -9.03
N VAL A 149 20.09 1.84 -9.33
CA VAL A 149 20.58 0.45 -9.22
C VAL A 149 21.80 0.25 -10.11
N ALA A 150 21.73 0.64 -11.39
CA ALA A 150 22.85 0.56 -12.32
C ALA A 150 24.09 1.31 -11.81
N ALA A 151 23.92 2.56 -11.36
CA ALA A 151 25.01 3.34 -10.77
C ALA A 151 25.62 2.67 -9.53
N LEU A 152 24.80 2.06 -8.65
CA LEU A 152 25.32 1.32 -7.50
C LEU A 152 26.08 0.06 -7.91
N THR A 153 25.66 -0.64 -8.96
CA THR A 153 26.38 -1.83 -9.45
C THR A 153 27.77 -1.49 -10.02
N GLU A 154 27.95 -0.30 -10.59
CA GLU A 154 29.26 0.19 -11.04
C GLU A 154 30.27 0.35 -9.89
N THR A 155 29.80 0.52 -8.65
CA THR A 155 30.65 0.57 -7.45
C THR A 155 31.12 -0.81 -6.96
N GLY A 156 30.72 -1.89 -7.65
CA GLY A 156 31.09 -3.27 -7.32
C GLY A 156 30.08 -4.01 -6.45
N LEU A 157 28.92 -3.41 -6.12
CA LEU A 157 27.83 -4.13 -5.48
C LEU A 157 27.20 -5.14 -6.47
N SER A 158 26.80 -6.30 -5.95
CA SER A 158 26.01 -7.24 -6.75
C SER A 158 24.65 -6.64 -7.11
N LEU A 159 24.14 -6.95 -8.30
CA LEU A 159 22.84 -6.48 -8.80
C LEU A 159 21.71 -6.73 -7.79
N ALA A 160 21.70 -7.91 -7.17
CA ALA A 160 20.73 -8.25 -6.14
C ALA A 160 20.79 -7.31 -4.92
N SER A 161 22.00 -7.00 -4.45
CA SER A 161 22.21 -6.11 -3.30
C SER A 161 21.86 -4.66 -3.65
N ALA A 162 22.27 -4.19 -4.83
CA ALA A 162 21.93 -2.86 -5.31
C ALA A 162 20.41 -2.68 -5.41
N ASN A 163 19.70 -3.65 -6.00
CA ASN A 163 18.24 -3.63 -6.09
C ASN A 163 17.57 -3.56 -4.72
N PHE A 164 18.05 -4.31 -3.73
CA PHE A 164 17.51 -4.26 -2.37
C PHE A 164 17.74 -2.88 -1.71
N TRP A 165 18.98 -2.39 -1.73
CA TRP A 165 19.35 -1.15 -1.04
C TRP A 165 18.70 0.10 -1.63
N VAL A 166 18.64 0.22 -2.96
CA VAL A 166 18.01 1.37 -3.63
C VAL A 166 16.50 1.43 -3.35
N ARG A 167 15.85 0.27 -3.24
CA ARG A 167 14.40 0.20 -3.04
C ARG A 167 13.98 0.59 -1.61
N ILE A 168 14.85 0.51 -0.60
CA ILE A 168 14.51 0.91 0.78
C ILE A 168 14.11 2.39 0.87
N PRO A 169 14.96 3.37 0.50
CA PRO A 169 14.60 4.78 0.63
C PRO A 169 13.40 5.17 -0.24
N ALA A 170 13.30 4.64 -1.46
CA ALA A 170 12.16 4.88 -2.34
C ALA A 170 10.85 4.37 -1.71
N ASN A 171 10.85 3.14 -1.18
CA ASN A 171 9.69 2.61 -0.46
C ASN A 171 9.46 3.35 0.87
N LEU A 172 10.49 3.85 1.56
CA LEU A 172 10.30 4.57 2.80
C LEU A 172 9.44 5.82 2.59
N VAL A 173 9.83 6.65 1.61
CA VAL A 173 9.09 7.87 1.28
C VAL A 173 7.69 7.55 0.76
N ASP A 174 7.57 6.57 -0.13
CA ASP A 174 6.28 6.14 -0.70
C ASP A 174 5.31 5.63 0.38
N LYS A 175 5.79 4.80 1.31
CA LYS A 175 4.95 4.22 2.36
C LYS A 175 4.64 5.18 3.50
N MET A 176 5.46 6.21 3.73
CA MET A 176 5.08 7.31 4.61
C MET A 176 3.77 7.95 4.12
N LEU A 177 3.65 8.26 2.82
CA LEU A 177 2.44 8.87 2.26
C LEU A 177 1.22 7.96 2.42
N ALA A 178 1.36 6.68 2.06
CA ALA A 178 0.25 5.72 2.13
C ALA A 178 -0.21 5.46 3.57
N VAL A 179 0.72 5.16 4.48
CA VAL A 179 0.39 4.74 5.85
C VAL A 179 -0.09 5.92 6.68
N TYR A 180 0.50 7.12 6.55
CA TYR A 180 -0.01 8.29 7.27
C TYR A 180 -1.39 8.73 6.77
N ALA A 181 -1.68 8.63 5.47
CA ALA A 181 -3.03 8.86 4.96
C ALA A 181 -4.03 7.87 5.59
N ALA A 182 -3.70 6.58 5.62
CA ALA A 182 -4.51 5.55 6.27
C ALA A 182 -4.73 5.81 7.76
N PHE A 183 -3.68 6.27 8.46
CA PHE A 183 -3.73 6.62 9.88
C PHE A 183 -4.62 7.83 10.15
N GLY A 184 -4.47 8.90 9.37
CA GLY A 184 -5.31 10.10 9.48
C GLY A 184 -6.79 9.80 9.26
N VAL A 185 -7.12 9.02 8.23
CA VAL A 185 -8.51 8.59 7.97
C VAL A 185 -9.04 7.76 9.13
N ARG A 186 -8.23 6.84 9.68
CA ARG A 186 -8.63 6.01 10.82
C ARG A 186 -8.98 6.85 12.05
N LEU A 187 -8.10 7.78 12.43
CA LEU A 187 -8.33 8.66 13.59
C LEU A 187 -9.57 9.54 13.40
N PHE A 188 -9.79 10.06 12.19
CA PHE A 188 -10.95 10.87 11.86
C PHE A 188 -12.27 10.09 12.06
N LEU A 189 -12.32 8.83 11.63
CA LEU A 189 -13.50 7.97 11.80
C LEU A 189 -13.74 7.61 13.27
N GLU A 190 -12.67 7.32 14.02
CA GLU A 190 -12.77 7.02 15.46
C GLU A 190 -13.28 8.22 16.27
N GLY A 191 -12.83 9.44 15.95
CA GLY A 191 -13.32 10.67 16.57
C GLY A 191 -14.83 10.88 16.35
N ARG A 192 -15.33 10.64 15.13
CA ARG A 192 -16.77 10.72 14.81
C ARG A 192 -17.60 9.65 15.52
N GLY A 193 -17.05 8.45 15.71
CA GLY A 193 -17.71 7.37 16.45
C GLY A 193 -17.96 7.73 17.91
N ARG A 194 -16.97 8.35 18.57
CA ARG A 194 -17.07 8.78 19.97
C ARG A 194 -18.07 9.91 20.18
N GLY A 195 -18.10 10.91 19.28
CA GLY A 195 -19.07 12.02 19.35
C GLY A 195 -20.53 11.59 19.22
N ARG A 196 -20.82 10.49 18.51
CA ARG A 196 -22.18 9.93 18.39
C ARG A 196 -22.59 9.07 19.59
N ALA A 197 -21.65 8.52 20.35
CA ALA A 197 -21.93 7.67 21.51
C ALA A 197 -22.11 8.46 22.81
N GLY A 198 -21.57 9.67 22.91
CA GLY A 198 -21.75 10.57 24.06
C GLY A 198 -22.94 11.53 23.95
N GLY A 199 -23.72 11.45 22.87
CA GLY A 199 -24.89 12.31 22.61
C GLY A 199 -26.24 11.58 22.69
N THR A 200 -26.27 10.41 23.32
CA THR A 200 -27.46 9.62 23.66
C THR A 200 -27.49 9.38 25.16
#